data_AF-A0A1H3EXD0-F1
#
_entry.id   AF-A0A1H3EXD0-F1
#
_cell.length_a   1.000
_cell.length_b   1.000
_cell.length_c   1.000
_cell.angle_alpha   90.00
_cell.angle_beta   90.00
_cell.angle_gamma   90.00
#
_symmetry.space_group_name_H-M   'P 1'
#
loop_
_entity.id
_entity.type
_entity.pdbx_description
1 polymer ?
#
loop_
_entity_poly.entity_id
_entity_poly.type
_entity_poly.pdbx_seq_one_letter_code
_entity_poly.pdbx_strand_id
1 'polypeptide(L)'
;MYWDASGIAGLIFVVVMAVVLFKLFRKNVRSRSFQSSGAADLSRANGWDLFQEYPPEHFALEKSRFPSDGREIREYAATPYRNSGEYVGTGLEGTYHGFPFAAYEYVSPRDRGSRDANGNPVGDTIRTAVVVHVTQPLPDATIEYSTLHYPTKAKAIDSEAELTPEFQAWFAENHRRFNPFRAAGGMLSIETNDFLDSHQLLSTLDFLTDVATTLPLHVVR
;
A
#
# COMPACT_ATOMS: atom_id res chain seq x y z
N MET A 1 -31.49 9.90 -52.59
CA MET A 1 -31.42 8.89 -51.52
C MET A 1 -30.70 9.53 -50.35
N TYR A 2 -31.44 10.31 -49.55
CA TYR A 2 -30.89 11.03 -48.41
C TYR A 2 -30.79 10.07 -47.24
N TRP A 3 -29.57 9.76 -46.82
CA TRP A 3 -29.33 9.09 -45.54
C TRP A 3 -29.65 10.11 -44.45
N ASP A 4 -30.72 9.83 -43.70
CA ASP A 4 -31.22 10.69 -42.65
C ASP A 4 -30.14 10.81 -41.56
N ALA A 5 -29.59 12.01 -41.39
CA ALA A 5 -28.49 12.31 -40.47
C ALA A 5 -28.83 11.95 -39.01
N SER A 6 -30.12 11.81 -38.71
CA SER A 6 -30.66 11.33 -37.44
C SER A 6 -30.25 9.88 -37.11
N GLY A 7 -30.12 9.01 -38.11
CA GLY A 7 -29.72 7.60 -37.91
C GLY A 7 -28.26 7.44 -37.50
N ILE A 8 -27.37 8.30 -38.02
CA ILE A 8 -25.94 8.27 -37.71
C ILE A 8 -25.69 8.81 -36.28
N ALA A 9 -26.40 9.87 -35.89
CA ALA A 9 -26.30 10.43 -34.55
C ALA A 9 -26.76 9.44 -33.45
N GLY A 10 -27.85 8.70 -33.71
CA GLY A 10 -28.34 7.66 -32.79
C GLY A 10 -27.35 6.52 -32.60
N LEU A 11 -26.70 6.05 -33.68
CA LEU A 11 -25.70 4.98 -33.62
C LEU A 11 -24.46 5.41 -32.82
N ILE A 12 -23.97 6.64 -33.02
CA ILE A 12 -22.83 7.17 -32.29
C ILE A 12 -23.14 7.25 -30.79
N PHE A 13 -24.34 7.72 -30.42
CA PHE A 13 -24.74 7.81 -29.01
C PHE A 13 -24.77 6.44 -28.33
N VAL A 14 -25.32 5.40 -29.00
CA VAL A 14 -25.36 4.03 -28.46
C VAL A 14 -23.96 3.45 -28.28
N VAL A 15 -23.05 3.67 -29.23
CA VAL A 15 -21.67 3.18 -29.14
C VAL A 15 -20.92 3.88 -28.00
N VAL A 16 -21.07 5.21 -27.86
CA VAL A 16 -20.44 5.96 -26.76
C VAL A 16 -20.98 5.50 -25.40
N MET A 17 -22.30 5.32 -25.28
CA MET A 17 -22.92 4.78 -24.05
C MET A 17 -22.42 3.38 -23.75
N ALA A 18 -22.34 2.49 -24.75
CA ALA A 18 -21.82 1.14 -24.57
C ALA A 18 -20.35 1.15 -24.14
N VAL A 19 -19.51 2.03 -24.69
CA VAL A 19 -18.10 2.17 -24.28
C VAL A 19 -17.97 2.73 -22.87
N VAL A 20 -18.80 3.71 -22.48
CA VAL A 20 -18.83 4.27 -21.12
C VAL A 20 -19.32 3.23 -20.12
N LEU A 21 -20.42 2.54 -20.43
CA LEU A 21 -20.93 1.45 -19.61
C LEU A 21 -19.92 0.32 -19.52
N PHE A 22 -19.26 -0.07 -20.61
CA PHE A 22 -18.22 -1.10 -20.58
C PHE A 22 -16.99 -0.65 -19.79
N LYS A 23 -16.59 0.62 -19.84
CA LYS A 23 -15.51 1.16 -18.99
C LYS A 23 -15.91 1.17 -17.51
N LEU A 24 -17.15 1.53 -17.18
CA LEU A 24 -17.68 1.50 -15.81
C LEU A 24 -17.82 0.05 -15.31
N PHE A 25 -18.31 -0.86 -16.15
CA PHE A 25 -18.41 -2.29 -15.84
C PHE A 25 -17.02 -2.93 -15.67
N ARG A 26 -16.04 -2.57 -16.51
CA ARG A 26 -14.66 -3.04 -16.39
C ARG A 26 -13.96 -2.48 -15.15
N LYS A 27 -14.39 -1.33 -14.64
CA LYS A 27 -13.93 -0.78 -13.35
C LYS A 27 -14.58 -1.52 -12.16
N ASN A 28 -15.82 -1.99 -12.30
CA ASN A 28 -16.56 -2.68 -11.24
C ASN A 28 -16.40 -4.21 -11.21
N VAL A 29 -15.96 -4.85 -12.29
CA VAL A 29 -15.83 -6.33 -12.39
C VAL A 29 -14.36 -6.81 -12.26
N ARG A 30 -13.44 -5.92 -11.85
CA ARG A 30 -12.01 -6.26 -11.65
C ARG A 30 -11.57 -6.32 -10.19
N SER A 31 -12.49 -6.37 -9.22
CA SER A 31 -12.15 -6.81 -7.88
C SER A 31 -12.49 -8.29 -7.73
N ARG A 32 -11.47 -9.14 -7.48
CA ARG A 32 -11.54 -10.31 -6.57
C ARG A 32 -10.46 -11.38 -6.75
N SER A 33 -9.56 -11.36 -7.73
CA SER A 33 -8.68 -12.53 -7.94
C SER A 33 -7.17 -12.28 -8.00
N PHE A 34 -6.68 -11.10 -7.62
CA PHE A 34 -5.23 -10.87 -7.46
C PHE A 34 -4.78 -10.77 -5.99
N GLN A 35 -5.71 -10.70 -5.04
CA GLN A 35 -5.44 -10.28 -3.65
C GLN A 35 -4.71 -11.34 -2.80
N SER A 36 -4.90 -12.63 -3.04
CA SER A 36 -4.19 -13.69 -2.31
C SER A 36 -3.05 -14.32 -3.10
N SER A 37 -3.15 -14.41 -4.43
CA SER A 37 -2.17 -15.14 -5.24
C SER A 37 -0.82 -14.45 -5.30
N GLY A 38 -0.77 -13.15 -5.59
CA GLY A 38 0.49 -12.41 -5.70
C GLY A 38 1.26 -12.31 -4.39
N ALA A 39 0.56 -12.05 -3.29
CA ALA A 39 1.16 -12.05 -1.95
C ALA A 39 1.57 -13.46 -1.50
N ALA A 40 0.77 -14.49 -1.78
CA ALA A 40 1.14 -15.87 -1.49
C ALA A 40 2.30 -16.37 -2.35
N ASP A 41 2.40 -15.95 -3.62
CA ASP A 41 3.53 -16.28 -4.48
C ASP A 41 4.81 -15.62 -3.96
N LEU A 42 4.75 -14.35 -3.56
CA LEU A 42 5.88 -13.66 -2.92
C LEU A 42 6.27 -14.30 -1.59
N SER A 43 5.30 -14.64 -0.75
CA SER A 43 5.51 -15.37 0.52
C SER A 43 6.23 -16.70 0.28
N ARG A 44 5.72 -17.52 -0.65
CA ARG A 44 6.34 -18.81 -1.00
C ARG A 44 7.73 -18.66 -1.61
N ALA A 45 7.92 -17.69 -2.50
CA ALA A 45 9.19 -17.50 -3.19
C ALA A 45 10.31 -17.00 -2.27
N ASN A 46 9.97 -16.19 -1.26
CA ASN A 46 10.95 -15.53 -0.40
C ASN A 46 10.96 -16.02 1.05
N GLY A 47 10.07 -16.95 1.40
CA GLY A 47 9.91 -17.44 2.78
C GLY A 47 9.36 -16.37 3.73
N TRP A 48 8.55 -15.44 3.23
CA TRP A 48 7.89 -14.41 4.05
C TRP A 48 6.61 -14.94 4.66
N ASP A 49 6.24 -14.41 5.83
CA ASP A 49 5.02 -14.76 6.54
C ASP A 49 3.84 -14.03 5.93
N LEU A 50 2.90 -14.79 5.36
CA LEU A 50 1.60 -14.26 4.94
C LEU A 50 0.62 -14.37 6.11
N PHE A 51 -0.20 -13.36 6.36
CA PHE A 51 -1.22 -13.42 7.39
C PHE A 51 -2.48 -12.63 7.04
N GLN A 52 -3.55 -12.86 7.79
CA GLN A 52 -4.79 -12.09 7.72
C GLN A 52 -5.28 -11.80 9.14
N GLU A 53 -5.89 -10.63 9.34
CA GLU A 53 -6.50 -10.22 10.60
C GLU A 53 -7.95 -9.85 10.38
N TYR A 54 -8.87 -10.65 10.89
CA TYR A 54 -10.30 -10.40 10.73
C TYR A 54 -10.82 -9.46 11.83
N PRO A 55 -11.85 -8.63 11.54
CA PRO A 55 -12.50 -7.83 12.56
C PRO A 55 -13.11 -8.79 13.60
N PRO A 56 -12.87 -8.57 14.90
CA PRO A 56 -13.43 -9.44 15.93
C PRO A 56 -14.95 -9.24 15.96
N GLU A 57 -15.72 -10.26 15.58
CA GLU A 57 -17.14 -10.31 15.94
C GLU A 57 -17.32 -10.55 17.45
N HIS A 58 -16.30 -11.14 18.08
CA HIS A 58 -16.18 -11.31 19.53
C HIS A 58 -14.72 -11.07 19.93
N PHE A 59 -14.51 -10.35 21.03
CA PHE A 59 -13.22 -9.84 21.53
C PHE A 59 -12.09 -10.90 21.59
N ALA A 60 -11.34 -11.06 20.50
CA ALA A 60 -9.94 -11.45 20.45
C ALA A 60 -9.47 -11.26 18.99
N LEU A 61 -8.48 -10.41 18.75
CA LEU A 61 -7.89 -10.22 17.41
C LEU A 61 -7.04 -11.46 17.06
N GLU A 62 -7.58 -12.44 16.35
CA GLU A 62 -6.76 -13.53 15.84
C GLU A 62 -6.01 -13.08 14.58
N LYS A 63 -4.67 -12.98 14.66
CA LYS A 63 -3.78 -12.95 13.50
C LYS A 63 -3.52 -14.39 13.08
N SER A 64 -4.06 -14.82 11.94
CA SER A 64 -3.70 -16.12 11.36
C SER A 64 -2.45 -15.94 10.51
N ARG A 65 -1.29 -16.35 11.03
CA ARG A 65 -0.04 -16.44 10.25
C ARG A 65 0.02 -17.76 9.50
N PHE A 66 0.51 -17.71 8.27
CA PHE A 66 0.82 -18.85 7.41
C PHE A 66 2.32 -18.77 7.06
N PRO A 67 3.20 -19.32 7.91
CA PRO A 67 4.61 -19.47 7.62
C PRO A 67 4.79 -20.39 6.40
N SER A 68 5.99 -20.35 5.82
CA SER A 68 6.35 -21.17 4.65
C SER A 68 6.22 -22.69 4.85
N ASP A 69 6.10 -23.17 6.09
CA ASP A 69 5.86 -24.56 6.45
C ASP A 69 4.37 -24.97 6.39
N GLY A 70 3.47 -24.02 6.12
CA GLY A 70 2.04 -24.24 5.95
C GLY A 70 1.24 -24.42 7.24
N ARG A 71 1.84 -24.18 8.43
CA ARG A 71 1.13 -24.29 9.71
C ARG A 71 0.49 -22.97 10.10
N GLU A 72 -0.82 -22.95 10.32
CA GLU A 72 -1.47 -21.76 10.84
C GLU A 72 -1.01 -21.48 12.29
N ILE A 73 -0.40 -20.32 12.53
CA ILE A 73 -0.04 -19.84 13.89
C ILE A 73 -0.96 -18.67 14.22
N ARG A 74 -1.66 -18.75 15.35
CA ARG A 74 -2.52 -17.66 15.84
C ARG A 74 -1.78 -16.80 16.84
N GLU A 75 -1.51 -15.55 16.48
CA GLU A 75 -0.85 -14.58 17.36
C GLU A 75 -1.71 -13.34 17.60
N TYR A 76 -1.43 -12.63 18.71
CA TYR A 76 -2.07 -11.38 19.08
C TYR A 76 -1.02 -10.25 18.99
N ALA A 77 -0.78 -9.72 17.79
CA ALA A 77 0.13 -8.59 17.61
C ALA A 77 -0.66 -7.31 17.29
N ALA A 78 -0.23 -6.18 17.85
CA ALA A 78 -0.78 -4.88 17.50
C ALA A 78 -0.19 -4.43 16.16
N THR A 79 -1.01 -4.39 15.12
CA THR A 79 -0.64 -3.85 13.81
C THR A 79 -0.51 -2.33 13.90
N PRO A 80 0.68 -1.74 13.64
CA PRO A 80 0.85 -0.30 13.70
C PRO A 80 0.01 0.38 12.60
N TYR A 81 -0.47 1.60 12.86
CA TYR A 81 -1.21 2.46 11.92
C TYR A 81 -2.69 2.11 11.64
N ARG A 82 -3.32 1.19 12.37
CA ARG A 82 -4.74 0.87 12.18
C ARG A 82 -5.66 2.01 12.63
N ASN A 83 -6.57 2.49 11.76
CA ASN A 83 -7.66 3.37 12.20
C ASN A 83 -8.83 2.55 12.76
N SER A 84 -9.67 3.20 13.59
CA SER A 84 -10.88 2.57 14.13
C SER A 84 -11.79 2.06 13.01
N GLY A 85 -12.16 0.79 13.06
CA GLY A 85 -13.05 0.15 12.08
C GLY A 85 -12.35 -0.50 10.88
N GLU A 86 -11.04 -0.30 10.71
CA GLU A 86 -10.24 -0.99 9.68
C GLU A 86 -9.81 -2.38 10.17
N TYR A 87 -9.44 -3.28 9.26
CA TYR A 87 -8.74 -4.52 9.59
C TYR A 87 -7.74 -4.89 8.49
N VAL A 88 -6.77 -5.75 8.79
CA VAL A 88 -5.78 -6.20 7.79
C VAL A 88 -6.37 -7.37 7.01
N GLY A 89 -6.83 -7.10 5.79
CA GLY A 89 -7.34 -8.15 4.90
C GLY A 89 -6.24 -9.11 4.47
N THR A 90 -5.05 -8.56 4.19
CA THR A 90 -3.85 -9.32 3.83
C THR A 90 -2.63 -8.62 4.41
N GLY A 91 -1.75 -9.37 5.07
CA GLY A 91 -0.49 -8.89 5.61
C GLY A 91 0.67 -9.77 5.15
N LEU A 92 1.84 -9.17 4.97
CA LEU A 92 3.06 -9.84 4.57
C LEU A 92 4.22 -9.31 5.42
N GLU A 93 4.94 -10.21 6.10
CA GLU A 93 6.07 -9.88 6.98
C GLU A 93 7.31 -10.67 6.59
N GLY A 94 8.49 -10.05 6.67
CA GLY A 94 9.72 -10.75 6.34
C GLY A 94 10.96 -9.89 6.47
N THR A 95 12.01 -10.30 5.77
CA THR A 95 13.24 -9.52 5.63
C THR A 95 13.50 -9.26 4.13
N TYR A 96 13.77 -8.01 3.78
CA TYR A 96 14.06 -7.56 2.42
C TYR A 96 15.38 -6.79 2.41
N HIS A 97 16.36 -7.25 1.63
CA HIS A 97 17.73 -6.70 1.59
C HIS A 97 18.36 -6.44 2.98
N GLY A 98 18.09 -7.32 3.94
CA GLY A 98 18.63 -7.23 5.31
C GLY A 98 17.81 -6.36 6.27
N PHE A 99 16.72 -5.75 5.83
CA PHE A 99 15.82 -4.98 6.67
C PHE A 99 14.52 -5.74 6.97
N PRO A 100 14.08 -5.83 8.23
CA PRO A 100 12.75 -6.33 8.53
C PRO A 100 11.69 -5.43 7.90
N PHE A 101 10.67 -6.02 7.28
CA PHE A 101 9.58 -5.27 6.67
C PHE A 101 8.23 -5.88 7.01
N ALA A 102 7.20 -5.05 6.87
CA ALA A 102 5.81 -5.48 6.89
C ALA A 102 5.01 -4.70 5.85
N ALA A 103 4.09 -5.37 5.16
CA ALA A 103 3.14 -4.77 4.25
C ALA A 103 1.73 -5.18 4.64
N TYR A 104 0.82 -4.21 4.67
CA TYR A 104 -0.56 -4.38 5.15
C TYR A 104 -1.54 -3.84 4.13
N GLU A 105 -2.53 -4.66 3.78
CA GLU A 105 -3.73 -4.24 3.06
C GLU A 105 -4.84 -3.99 4.09
N TYR A 106 -5.17 -2.73 4.32
CA TYR A 106 -6.29 -2.33 5.17
C TYR A 106 -7.59 -2.34 4.39
N VAL A 107 -8.58 -2.95 5.01
CA VAL A 107 -9.90 -3.17 4.44
C VAL A 107 -10.95 -2.53 5.37
N SER A 108 -11.91 -1.83 4.76
CA SER A 108 -13.12 -1.39 5.46
C SER A 108 -14.26 -2.36 5.15
N PRO A 109 -15.02 -2.82 6.16
CA PRO A 109 -16.19 -3.64 5.90
C PRO A 109 -17.21 -2.86 5.07
N ARG A 110 -17.63 -3.39 3.92
CA ARG A 110 -18.64 -2.75 3.05
C ARG A 110 -19.98 -2.57 3.77
N ASP A 111 -20.39 -3.60 4.51
CA ASP A 111 -21.58 -3.63 5.38
C ASP A 111 -21.29 -4.58 6.56
N ARG A 112 -21.86 -4.30 7.74
CA ARG A 112 -21.79 -5.24 8.89
C ARG A 112 -22.41 -6.58 8.47
N GLY A 113 -21.59 -7.60 8.26
CA GLY A 113 -22.02 -8.97 7.96
C GLY A 113 -21.85 -9.41 6.50
N SER A 114 -21.31 -8.56 5.62
CA SER A 114 -20.91 -9.02 4.27
C SER A 114 -19.81 -10.06 4.37
N ARG A 115 -20.07 -11.28 3.90
CA ARG A 115 -19.12 -12.40 3.91
C ARG A 115 -18.99 -13.03 2.52
N ASP A 116 -17.83 -13.59 2.22
CA ASP A 116 -17.58 -14.35 0.99
C ASP A 116 -18.17 -15.76 1.10
N ALA A 117 -18.01 -16.56 0.05
CA ALA A 117 -18.53 -17.93 0.02
C ALA A 117 -17.92 -18.85 1.11
N ASN A 118 -16.78 -18.46 1.68
CA ASN A 118 -16.09 -19.18 2.74
C ASN A 118 -16.40 -18.61 4.13
N GLY A 119 -17.29 -17.61 4.21
CA GLY A 119 -17.65 -16.94 5.44
C GLY A 119 -16.66 -15.84 5.85
N ASN A 120 -15.67 -15.47 5.04
CA ASN A 120 -14.73 -14.41 5.41
C ASN A 120 -15.36 -13.02 5.18
N PRO A 121 -15.20 -12.06 6.09
CA PRO A 121 -15.61 -10.67 5.90
C PRO A 121 -15.15 -10.09 4.56
N VAL A 122 -16.10 -9.57 3.78
CA VAL A 122 -15.84 -8.87 2.51
C VAL A 122 -15.82 -7.39 2.79
N GLY A 123 -14.71 -6.75 2.43
CA GLY A 123 -14.59 -5.31 2.45
C GLY A 123 -13.86 -4.77 1.22
N ASP A 124 -13.80 -3.45 1.15
CA ASP A 124 -13.01 -2.76 0.15
C ASP A 124 -11.65 -2.38 0.73
N THR A 125 -10.59 -2.61 -0.04
CA THR A 125 -9.29 -2.05 0.24
C THR A 125 -9.42 -0.54 0.29
N ILE A 126 -9.05 0.03 1.43
CA ILE A 126 -9.10 1.48 1.66
C ILE A 126 -7.70 2.08 1.68
N ARG A 127 -6.69 1.28 2.06
CA ARG A 127 -5.32 1.73 2.21
C ARG A 127 -4.37 0.54 2.20
N THR A 128 -3.20 0.73 1.61
CA THR A 128 -2.05 -0.17 1.74
C THR A 128 -0.95 0.59 2.47
N ALA A 129 -0.29 -0.06 3.42
CA ALA A 129 0.88 0.47 4.10
C ALA A 129 2.05 -0.50 3.92
N VAL A 130 3.20 0.01 3.49
CA VAL A 130 4.46 -0.74 3.43
C VAL A 130 5.45 -0.10 4.38
N VAL A 131 6.07 -0.90 5.23
CA VAL A 131 6.94 -0.47 6.32
C VAL A 131 8.25 -1.23 6.27
N VAL A 132 9.37 -0.51 6.38
CA VAL A 132 10.71 -1.05 6.58
C VAL A 132 11.22 -0.58 7.94
N HIS A 133 11.68 -1.51 8.77
CA HIS A 133 12.28 -1.21 10.06
C HIS A 133 13.77 -0.91 9.91
N VAL A 134 14.20 0.20 10.49
CA VAL A 134 15.59 0.63 10.50
C VAL A 134 16.11 0.70 11.92
N THR A 135 17.38 0.37 12.10
CA THR A 135 18.03 0.41 13.43
C THR A 135 18.51 1.80 13.81
N GLN A 136 18.64 2.70 12.83
CA GLN A 136 19.12 4.05 13.04
C GLN A 136 17.99 4.97 13.53
N PRO A 137 18.30 5.97 14.39
CA PRO A 137 17.32 6.98 14.77
C PRO A 137 16.80 7.73 13.55
N LEU A 138 15.48 7.87 13.44
CA LEU A 138 14.81 8.66 12.42
C LEU A 138 14.13 9.88 13.07
N PRO A 139 14.13 11.05 12.42
CA PRO A 139 13.19 12.11 12.78
C PRO A 139 11.76 11.58 12.58
N ASP A 140 10.83 12.03 13.41
CA ASP A 140 9.40 11.92 13.09
C ASP A 140 9.10 12.99 12.05
N ALA A 141 9.02 12.56 10.79
CA ALA A 141 8.87 13.44 9.64
C ALA A 141 8.21 12.73 8.45
N THR A 142 7.30 13.43 7.77
CA THR A 142 6.87 13.15 6.41
C THR A 142 7.81 13.87 5.44
N ILE A 143 8.50 13.09 4.62
CA ILE A 143 9.44 13.57 3.61
C ILE A 143 8.72 13.65 2.27
N GLU A 144 8.70 14.84 1.69
CA GLU A 144 8.12 15.11 0.38
C GLU A 144 9.11 15.85 -0.52
N TYR A 145 9.09 15.55 -1.81
CA TYR A 145 9.72 16.38 -2.83
C TYR A 145 8.68 17.28 -3.49
N SER A 146 8.72 18.59 -3.18
CA SER A 146 7.73 19.54 -3.70
C SER A 146 8.25 20.21 -4.98
N THR A 147 7.55 20.00 -6.11
CA THR A 147 7.81 20.70 -7.38
C THR A 147 7.17 22.08 -7.47
N LEU A 148 6.29 22.40 -6.53
CA LEU A 148 5.52 23.65 -6.51
C LEU A 148 6.25 24.82 -5.85
N HIS A 149 7.30 24.54 -5.08
CA HIS A 149 8.08 25.56 -4.36
C HIS A 149 9.47 25.71 -5.00
N TYR A 150 9.90 26.96 -5.22
CA TYR A 150 11.26 27.27 -5.66
C TYR A 150 12.11 27.73 -4.46
N PRO A 151 13.32 27.17 -4.25
CA PRO A 151 13.94 26.08 -5.02
C PRO A 151 13.25 24.75 -4.74
N THR A 152 13.14 23.91 -5.78
CA THR A 152 12.63 22.54 -5.67
C THR A 152 13.54 21.75 -4.75
N LYS A 153 13.02 21.24 -3.64
CA LYS A 153 13.80 20.48 -2.67
C LYS A 153 12.95 19.48 -1.91
N ALA A 154 13.64 18.46 -1.38
CA ALA A 154 13.10 17.60 -0.36
C ALA A 154 12.81 18.42 0.91
N LYS A 155 11.70 18.14 1.58
CA LYS A 155 11.33 18.80 2.83
C LYS A 155 10.71 17.80 3.81
N ALA A 156 11.07 17.92 5.09
CA ALA A 156 10.31 17.37 6.20
C ALA A 156 9.15 18.33 6.54
N ILE A 157 7.90 17.90 6.38
CA ILE A 157 6.74 18.81 6.41
C ILE A 157 6.27 19.14 7.83
N ASP A 158 6.28 18.12 8.68
CA ASP A 158 5.78 18.06 10.05
C ASP A 158 6.92 18.01 11.08
N SER A 159 8.13 18.36 10.66
CA SER A 159 9.34 18.33 11.47
C SER A 159 10.23 19.52 11.18
N GLU A 160 10.99 19.96 12.17
CA GLU A 160 12.10 20.90 11.99
C GLU A 160 13.38 20.20 11.52
N ALA A 161 13.33 18.88 11.30
CA ALA A 161 14.47 18.11 10.82
C ALA A 161 14.98 18.64 9.46
N GLU A 162 16.26 19.02 9.43
CA GLU A 162 16.94 19.35 8.19
C GLU A 162 17.43 18.09 7.49
N LEU A 163 17.28 18.07 6.17
CA LEU A 163 17.77 16.98 5.33
C LEU A 163 19.19 17.30 4.88
N THR A 164 20.09 16.32 4.95
CA THR A 164 21.47 16.51 4.49
C THR A 164 21.51 16.83 2.98
N PRO A 165 22.49 17.60 2.49
CA PRO A 165 22.62 17.89 1.07
C PRO A 165 22.71 16.63 0.21
N GLU A 166 23.39 15.59 0.71
CA GLU A 166 23.53 14.29 0.05
C GLU A 166 22.17 13.61 -0.12
N PHE A 167 21.34 13.58 0.93
CA PHE A 167 20.00 13.03 0.86
C PHE A 167 19.10 13.87 -0.07
N GLN A 168 19.19 15.20 -0.01
CA GLN A 168 18.43 16.08 -0.89
C GLN A 168 18.75 15.83 -2.36
N ALA A 169 20.03 15.69 -2.72
CA ALA A 169 20.47 15.39 -4.08
C ALA A 169 19.98 14.01 -4.52
N TRP A 170 20.15 12.98 -3.69
CA TRP A 170 19.67 11.64 -3.99
C TRP A 170 18.15 11.60 -4.17
N PHE A 171 17.38 12.24 -3.28
CA PHE A 171 15.92 12.22 -3.34
C PHE A 171 15.39 13.05 -4.53
N ALA A 172 16.09 14.11 -4.94
CA ALA A 172 15.77 14.83 -6.16
C ALA A 172 15.81 13.93 -7.41
N GLU A 173 16.67 12.92 -7.44
CA GLU A 173 16.76 11.94 -8.53
C GLU A 173 15.75 10.78 -8.38
N ASN A 174 15.37 10.44 -7.14
CA ASN A 174 14.62 9.22 -6.83
C ASN A 174 13.14 9.43 -6.45
N HIS A 175 12.69 10.67 -6.15
CA HIS A 175 11.32 10.98 -5.70
C HIS A 175 10.21 10.52 -6.65
N ARG A 176 10.53 10.26 -7.93
CA ARG A 176 9.54 9.74 -8.89
C ARG A 176 9.15 8.28 -8.63
N ARG A 177 9.97 7.54 -7.89
CA ARG A 177 9.65 6.16 -7.46
C ARG A 177 8.50 6.20 -6.46
N PHE A 178 8.66 6.98 -5.39
CA PHE A 178 7.65 7.23 -4.39
C PHE A 178 7.80 8.61 -3.73
N ASN A 179 6.67 9.29 -3.53
CA ASN A 179 6.55 10.60 -2.87
C ASN A 179 5.09 10.82 -2.44
N PRO A 180 4.78 11.17 -1.18
CA PRO A 180 5.68 11.27 -0.02
C PRO A 180 5.97 9.91 0.63
N PHE A 181 6.89 9.89 1.60
CA PHE A 181 7.07 8.78 2.54
C PHE A 181 7.25 9.32 3.97
N ARG A 182 7.00 8.47 4.98
CA ARG A 182 7.14 8.84 6.39
C ARG A 182 8.34 8.15 7.03
N ALA A 183 9.05 8.88 7.86
CA ALA A 183 10.07 8.39 8.77
C ALA A 183 9.57 8.65 10.20
N ALA A 184 9.45 7.62 11.05
CA ALA A 184 9.05 7.78 12.45
C ALA A 184 9.34 6.53 13.25
N GLY A 185 9.80 6.67 14.50
CA GLY A 185 9.87 5.55 15.46
C GLY A 185 10.69 4.35 14.99
N GLY A 186 11.78 4.57 14.24
CA GLY A 186 12.60 3.49 13.68
C GLY A 186 11.98 2.77 12.49
N MET A 187 10.98 3.39 11.84
CA MET A 187 10.30 2.87 10.67
C MET A 187 10.31 3.89 9.53
N LEU A 188 10.50 3.40 8.32
CA LEU A 188 10.19 4.09 7.08
C LEU A 188 8.91 3.50 6.50
N SER A 189 7.93 4.32 6.15
CA SER A 189 6.66 3.83 5.64
C SER A 189 6.14 4.63 4.45
N ILE A 190 5.43 3.93 3.57
CA ILE A 190 4.63 4.51 2.50
C ILE A 190 3.20 4.02 2.67
N GLU A 191 2.27 4.96 2.58
CA GLU A 191 0.84 4.68 2.59
C GLU A 191 0.24 5.12 1.25
N THR A 192 -0.63 4.29 0.68
CA THR A 192 -1.37 4.58 -0.54
C THR A 192 -2.82 4.14 -0.38
N ASN A 193 -3.74 4.81 -1.07
CA ASN A 193 -5.16 4.39 -1.12
C ASN A 193 -5.40 3.30 -2.16
N ASP A 194 -4.38 2.96 -2.95
CA ASP A 194 -4.44 1.92 -3.97
C ASP A 194 -3.89 0.59 -3.45
N PHE A 195 -4.34 -0.48 -4.08
CA PHE A 195 -3.72 -1.79 -3.94
C PHE A 195 -2.37 -1.81 -4.65
N LEU A 196 -1.37 -2.45 -4.03
CA LEU A 196 -0.06 -2.70 -4.64
C LEU A 196 -0.01 -4.13 -5.18
N ASP A 197 0.20 -4.29 -6.48
CA ASP A 197 0.56 -5.59 -7.03
C ASP A 197 1.98 -6.02 -6.58
N SER A 198 2.36 -7.27 -6.86
CA SER A 198 3.66 -7.81 -6.45
C SER A 198 4.86 -6.97 -6.94
N HIS A 199 4.79 -6.42 -8.16
CA HIS A 199 5.87 -5.60 -8.71
C HIS A 199 5.92 -4.23 -8.02
N GLN A 200 4.75 -3.61 -7.80
CA GLN A 200 4.65 -2.35 -7.08
C GLN A 200 5.15 -2.49 -5.64
N LEU A 201 4.77 -3.57 -4.94
CA LEU A 201 5.25 -3.86 -3.58
C LEU A 201 6.77 -3.99 -3.54
N LEU A 202 7.37 -4.77 -4.44
CA LEU A 202 8.83 -4.91 -4.52
C LEU A 202 9.51 -3.56 -4.83
N SER A 203 8.97 -2.78 -5.76
CA SER A 203 9.47 -1.43 -6.06
C SER A 203 9.37 -0.48 -4.85
N THR A 204 8.29 -0.58 -4.06
CA THR A 204 8.15 0.18 -2.80
C THR A 204 9.19 -0.26 -1.78
N LEU A 205 9.41 -1.56 -1.62
CA LEU A 205 10.43 -2.08 -0.72
C LEU A 205 11.83 -1.65 -1.15
N ASP A 206 12.17 -1.77 -2.44
CA ASP A 206 13.44 -1.29 -3.00
C ASP A 206 13.66 0.18 -2.65
N PHE A 207 12.63 1.02 -2.87
CA PHE A 207 12.72 2.43 -2.56
C PHE A 207 12.96 2.66 -1.05
N LEU A 208 12.20 2.00 -0.17
CA LEU A 208 12.35 2.16 1.27
C LEU A 208 13.71 1.64 1.79
N THR A 209 14.25 0.57 1.21
CA THR A 209 15.59 0.08 1.55
C THR A 209 16.69 0.98 1.00
N ASP A 210 16.51 1.57 -0.18
CA ASP A 210 17.44 2.57 -0.71
C ASP A 210 17.45 3.83 0.15
N VAL A 211 16.27 4.27 0.62
CA VAL A 211 16.19 5.31 1.65
C VAL A 211 16.98 4.85 2.87
N ALA A 212 16.64 3.71 3.48
CA ALA A 212 17.28 3.20 4.69
C ALA A 212 18.83 3.13 4.62
N THR A 213 19.40 2.85 3.45
CA THR A 213 20.85 2.80 3.22
C THR A 213 21.47 4.17 2.95
N THR A 214 20.70 5.11 2.41
CA THR A 214 21.17 6.47 2.08
C THR A 214 21.03 7.44 3.26
N LEU A 215 20.28 7.09 4.31
CA LEU A 215 20.06 7.97 5.46
C LEU A 215 21.30 8.09 6.35
N PRO A 216 21.71 9.33 6.64
CA PRO A 216 21.61 9.80 8.01
C PRO A 216 20.76 11.07 8.07
N LEU A 217 19.51 10.94 8.50
CA LEU A 217 18.67 12.09 8.87
C LEU A 217 19.20 12.67 10.19
N HIS A 218 20.29 13.44 10.11
CA HIS A 218 20.78 14.16 11.27
C HIS A 218 19.75 15.23 11.64
N VAL A 219 19.06 15.04 12.77
CA VAL A 219 18.35 16.13 13.43
C VAL A 219 19.43 17.10 13.91
N VAL A 220 19.70 18.14 13.13
CA VAL A 220 20.43 19.31 13.61
C VAL A 220 19.52 19.93 14.67
N ARG A 221 19.92 19.84 15.94
CA ARG A 221 19.27 20.57 17.04
C ARG A 221 19.64 22.03 17.00
#